data_AF-A0A2W6C1N2-F1
#
_entry.id   AF-A0A2W6C1N2-F1
#
_cell.length_a   1.000
_cell.length_b   1.000
_cell.length_c   1.000
_cell.angle_alpha   90.00
_cell.angle_beta   90.00
_cell.angle_gamma   90.00
#
_symmetry.space_group_name_H-M   'P 1'
#
loop_
_entity.id
_entity.type
_entity.pdbx_description
1 polymer ?
#
loop_
_entity_poly.entity_id
_entity_poly.type
_entity_poly.pdbx_seq_one_letter_code
_entity_poly.pdbx_strand_id
1 'polypeptide(L)'
;MTWGDEREALDRSFTLSPDDFPLILAARGLPQRLERALMLSWMRVERTLVTDVTTLPPAVIAAVAQQLDLSAEVLDGYRSHQQTRTEAAQAIRAHLGVRPFSRADRARITTLLMSKVPHTGHTTALTQAAEDWLV
;
A
#
# COMPACT_ATOMS: atom_id res chain seq x y z
N MET A 1 12.31 -11.30 24.22
CA MET A 1 11.93 -10.74 22.91
C MET A 1 11.22 -11.84 22.16
N THR A 2 9.90 -11.77 22.13
CA THR A 2 8.97 -12.84 21.77
C THR A 2 8.64 -12.74 20.29
N TRP A 3 9.17 -13.68 19.51
CA TRP A 3 8.98 -13.78 18.05
C TRP A 3 7.49 -13.88 17.62
N GLY A 4 6.59 -14.20 18.56
CA GLY A 4 5.15 -14.20 18.33
C GLY A 4 4.53 -12.81 18.14
N ASP A 5 5.07 -11.79 18.82
CA ASP A 5 4.51 -10.42 18.78
C ASP A 5 4.71 -9.78 17.40
N GLU A 6 5.85 -10.05 16.77
CA GLU A 6 6.17 -9.54 15.43
C GLU A 6 5.27 -10.16 14.36
N ARG A 7 4.99 -11.47 14.48
CA ARG A 7 4.10 -12.16 13.55
C ARG A 7 2.65 -11.70 13.68
N GLU A 8 2.16 -11.56 14.90
CA GLU A 8 0.81 -11.06 15.15
C GLU A 8 0.64 -9.61 14.67
N ALA A 9 1.67 -8.78 14.87
CA ALA A 9 1.66 -7.39 14.37
C ALA A 9 1.62 -7.35 12.82
N LEU A 10 2.34 -8.24 12.14
CA LEU A 10 2.30 -8.36 10.69
C LEU A 10 0.93 -8.83 10.20
N ASP A 11 0.38 -9.90 10.78
CA ASP A 11 -0.91 -10.45 10.37
C ASP A 11 -2.01 -9.40 10.54
N ARG A 12 -1.96 -8.59 11.61
CA ARG A 12 -2.90 -7.48 11.87
C ARG A 12 -2.74 -6.30 10.90
N SER A 13 -1.51 -5.96 10.53
CA SER A 13 -1.24 -4.81 9.65
C SER A 13 -1.54 -5.13 8.19
N PHE A 14 -1.21 -6.34 7.76
CA PHE A 14 -1.33 -6.81 6.37
C PHE A 14 -2.55 -7.73 6.16
N THR A 15 -3.59 -7.59 6.99
CA THR A 15 -4.83 -8.37 6.83
C THR A 15 -5.55 -8.00 5.52
N LEU A 16 -5.98 -9.01 4.78
CA LEU A 16 -6.89 -8.91 3.64
C LEU A 16 -8.34 -8.94 4.12
N SER A 17 -9.12 -7.95 3.70
CA SER A 17 -10.57 -7.94 3.95
C SER A 17 -11.29 -8.84 2.95
N PRO A 18 -12.45 -9.43 3.28
CA PRO A 18 -13.31 -10.09 2.30
C PRO A 18 -13.58 -9.24 1.04
N ASP A 19 -13.67 -7.92 1.18
CA ASP A 19 -13.89 -6.99 0.06
C ASP A 19 -12.69 -6.91 -0.90
N ASP A 20 -11.50 -7.35 -0.48
CA ASP A 20 -10.29 -7.36 -1.32
C ASP A 20 -10.30 -8.52 -2.32
N PHE A 21 -11.02 -9.59 -2.03
CA PHE A 21 -10.99 -10.83 -2.82
C PHE A 21 -11.46 -10.65 -4.27
N PRO A 22 -12.54 -9.91 -4.59
CA PRO A 22 -12.92 -9.64 -5.98
C PRO A 22 -11.78 -9.03 -6.80
N LEU A 23 -11.03 -8.07 -6.23
CA LEU A 23 -9.89 -7.44 -6.87
C LEU A 23 -8.74 -8.43 -7.08
N ILE A 24 -8.42 -9.23 -6.05
CA ILE A 24 -7.33 -10.22 -6.07
C ILE A 24 -7.64 -11.33 -7.08
N LEU A 25 -8.84 -11.92 -7.01
CA LEU A 25 -9.24 -13.08 -7.81
C LEU A 25 -9.44 -12.74 -9.30
N ALA A 26 -9.64 -11.46 -9.63
CA ALA A 26 -9.64 -10.99 -11.01
C ALA A 26 -8.27 -11.15 -11.72
N ALA A 27 -7.18 -11.37 -10.98
CA ALA A 27 -5.86 -11.63 -11.53
C ALA A 27 -5.74 -13.07 -12.07
N ARG A 28 -4.96 -13.25 -13.15
CA ARG A 28 -4.80 -14.56 -13.81
C ARG A 28 -3.65 -15.34 -13.18
N GLY A 29 -3.97 -16.48 -12.56
CA GLY A 29 -2.96 -17.38 -11.99
C GLY A 29 -2.49 -16.97 -10.59
N LEU A 30 -1.92 -17.95 -9.88
CA LEU A 30 -1.52 -17.81 -8.48
C LEU A 30 -0.47 -16.71 -8.24
N PRO A 31 0.59 -16.57 -9.06
CA PRO A 31 1.61 -15.54 -8.83
C PRO A 31 1.05 -14.11 -8.93
N GLN A 32 0.17 -13.86 -9.90
CA GLN A 32 -0.47 -12.55 -10.08
C GLN A 32 -1.44 -12.21 -8.94
N ARG A 33 -2.13 -13.21 -8.40
CA ARG A 33 -3.03 -13.03 -7.24
C ARG A 33 -2.22 -12.63 -6.00
N LEU A 34 -1.11 -13.33 -5.75
CA LEU A 34 -0.22 -13.01 -4.64
C LEU A 34 0.44 -11.64 -4.83
N GLU A 35 0.96 -11.32 -6.02
CA GLU A 35 1.49 -9.98 -6.36
C GLU A 35 0.45 -8.89 -6.04
N ARG A 36 -0.79 -9.06 -6.51
CA ARG A 36 -1.85 -8.08 -6.30
C ARG A 36 -2.22 -7.92 -4.82
N ALA A 37 -2.31 -9.01 -4.07
CA ALA A 37 -2.58 -8.96 -2.63
C ALA A 37 -1.46 -8.27 -1.85
N LEU A 38 -0.19 -8.50 -2.21
CA LEU A 38 0.96 -7.82 -1.63
C LEU A 38 0.95 -6.33 -1.94
N MET A 39 0.73 -5.95 -3.20
CA MET A 39 0.64 -4.54 -3.58
C MET A 39 -0.49 -3.82 -2.83
N LEU A 40 -1.66 -4.47 -2.69
CA LEU A 40 -2.82 -3.91 -2.00
C LEU A 40 -2.55 -3.69 -0.51
N SER A 41 -2.12 -4.74 0.19
CA SER A 41 -1.85 -4.70 1.63
C SER A 41 -0.70 -3.74 1.95
N TRP A 42 0.37 -3.75 1.15
CA TRP A 42 1.48 -2.80 1.28
C TRP A 42 1.03 -1.36 1.09
N MET A 43 0.26 -1.06 0.05
CA MET A 43 -0.25 0.29 -0.18
C MET A 43 -1.17 0.76 0.96
N ARG A 44 -1.93 -0.14 1.58
CA ARG A 44 -2.79 0.19 2.73
C ARG A 44 -1.98 0.60 3.96
N VAL A 45 -0.91 -0.13 4.25
CA VAL A 45 -0.04 0.09 5.43
C VAL A 45 0.93 1.25 5.19
N GLU A 46 1.74 1.15 4.14
CA GLU A 46 2.88 2.05 3.88
C GLU A 46 2.51 3.27 3.02
N ARG A 47 1.27 3.32 2.51
CA ARG A 47 0.76 4.42 1.65
C ARG A 47 1.59 4.67 0.39
N THR A 48 2.41 3.70 0.01
CA THR A 48 3.24 3.70 -1.20
C THR A 48 2.93 2.48 -2.06
N LEU A 49 3.09 2.62 -3.37
CA LEU A 49 2.96 1.50 -4.30
C LEU A 49 4.32 0.85 -4.49
N VAL A 50 4.41 -0.44 -4.19
CA VAL A 50 5.58 -1.25 -4.49
C VAL A 50 5.62 -1.59 -5.99
N THR A 51 6.79 -1.42 -6.60
CA THR A 51 7.01 -1.72 -8.03
C THR A 51 7.43 -3.17 -8.28
N ASP A 52 8.06 -3.78 -7.28
CA ASP A 52 8.51 -5.17 -7.27
C ASP A 52 8.24 -5.81 -5.91
N VAL A 53 7.23 -6.67 -5.86
CA VAL A 53 6.78 -7.34 -4.62
C VAL A 53 7.81 -8.33 -4.07
N THR A 54 8.78 -8.77 -4.87
CA THR A 54 9.84 -9.71 -4.43
C THR A 54 10.87 -9.03 -3.52
N THR A 55 10.88 -7.70 -3.50
CA THR A 55 11.74 -6.89 -2.62
C THR A 55 11.16 -6.69 -1.22
N LEU A 56 9.91 -7.09 -1.00
CA LEU A 56 9.24 -6.96 0.28
C LEU A 56 9.87 -7.91 1.33
N PRO A 57 9.77 -7.58 2.63
CA PRO A 57 10.25 -8.46 3.68
C PRO A 57 9.64 -9.86 3.56
N PRO A 58 10.43 -10.96 3.64
CA PRO A 58 9.92 -12.32 3.46
C PRO A 58 8.78 -12.69 4.42
N ALA A 59 8.79 -12.15 5.64
CA ALA A 59 7.72 -12.36 6.62
C ALA A 59 6.37 -11.77 6.16
N VAL A 60 6.40 -10.61 5.48
CA VAL A 60 5.19 -10.00 4.89
C VAL A 60 4.68 -10.87 3.75
N ILE A 61 5.57 -11.34 2.87
CA ILE A 61 5.21 -12.22 1.75
C ILE A 61 4.54 -13.49 2.27
N ALA A 62 5.14 -14.13 3.27
CA ALA A 62 4.59 -15.34 3.89
C ALA A 62 3.23 -15.10 4.58
N ALA A 63 3.09 -14.00 5.33
CA ALA A 63 1.85 -13.66 6.01
C ALA A 63 0.68 -13.43 5.04
N VAL A 64 0.91 -12.73 3.93
CA VAL A 64 -0.12 -12.48 2.92
C VAL A 64 -0.40 -13.74 2.08
N ALA A 65 0.62 -14.53 1.75
CA ALA A 65 0.44 -15.78 1.01
C ALA A 65 -0.44 -16.79 1.78
N GLN A 66 -0.24 -16.91 3.09
CA GLN A 66 -1.06 -17.79 3.95
C GLN A 66 -2.54 -17.42 3.96
N GLN A 67 -2.88 -16.12 3.90
CA GLN A 67 -4.28 -15.67 3.82
C GLN A 67 -4.98 -16.08 2.52
N LEU A 68 -4.22 -16.42 1.48
CA LEU A 68 -4.72 -16.89 0.19
C LEU A 68 -4.61 -18.41 0.01
N ASP A 69 -4.15 -19.14 1.03
CA ASP A 69 -3.79 -20.56 0.95
C ASP A 69 -2.75 -20.85 -0.15
N LEU A 70 -1.74 -19.97 -0.26
CA LEU A 70 -0.65 -20.08 -1.23
C LEU A 70 0.72 -20.22 -0.55
N SER A 71 1.65 -20.90 -1.23
CA SER A 71 3.07 -20.82 -0.90
C SER A 71 3.66 -19.50 -1.40
N ALA A 72 4.61 -18.91 -0.67
CA ALA A 72 5.36 -17.74 -1.14
C ALA A 72 6.19 -18.05 -2.41
N GLU A 73 6.59 -19.31 -2.58
CA GLU A 73 7.39 -19.81 -3.72
C GLU A 73 6.66 -19.68 -5.06
N VAL A 74 5.34 -19.42 -5.07
CA VAL A 74 4.63 -19.12 -6.33
C VAL A 74 5.16 -17.86 -7.02
N LEU A 75 5.89 -16.99 -6.32
CA LEU A 75 6.58 -15.84 -6.90
C LEU A 75 7.97 -16.19 -7.46
N ASP A 76 8.49 -17.40 -7.25
CA ASP A 76 9.82 -17.77 -7.70
C ASP A 76 9.91 -17.77 -9.23
N GLY A 77 10.85 -17.00 -9.76
CA GLY A 77 11.00 -16.81 -11.20
C GLY A 77 9.85 -16.05 -11.87
N TYR A 78 8.83 -15.65 -11.11
CA TYR A 78 7.72 -14.85 -11.63
C TYR A 78 8.21 -13.44 -11.97
N ARG A 79 7.89 -12.98 -13.18
CA ARG A 79 8.12 -11.60 -13.61
C ARG A 79 6.86 -11.04 -14.26
N SER A 80 6.30 -10.04 -13.63
CA SER A 80 5.13 -9.34 -14.13
C SER A 80 5.52 -8.35 -15.24
N HIS A 81 4.79 -8.36 -16.36
CA HIS A 81 5.00 -7.39 -17.43
C HIS A 81 4.63 -5.98 -16.95
N GLN A 82 5.30 -4.96 -17.48
CA GLN A 82 5.07 -3.56 -17.08
C GLN A 82 3.60 -3.13 -17.24
N GLN A 83 2.93 -3.61 -18.29
CA GLN A 83 1.52 -3.37 -18.52
C GLN A 83 0.66 -3.97 -17.39
N THR A 84 0.84 -5.25 -17.07
CA THR A 84 0.11 -5.95 -16.00
C THR A 84 0.29 -5.27 -14.63
N ARG A 85 1.50 -4.82 -14.31
CA ARG A 85 1.77 -4.04 -13.08
C ARG A 85 1.04 -2.70 -13.05
N THR A 86 1.00 -2.01 -14.18
CA THR A 86 0.29 -0.72 -14.30
C THR A 86 -1.21 -0.91 -14.12
N GLU A 87 -1.79 -1.93 -14.76
CA GLU A 87 -3.21 -2.29 -14.61
C GLU A 87 -3.55 -2.69 -13.17
N ALA A 88 -2.70 -3.49 -12.52
CA ALA A 88 -2.86 -3.86 -11.12
C ALA A 88 -2.81 -2.63 -10.20
N ALA A 89 -1.84 -1.73 -10.39
CA ALA A 89 -1.72 -0.50 -9.61
C ALA A 89 -2.94 0.42 -9.79
N GLN A 90 -3.50 0.51 -11.00
CA GLN A 90 -4.72 1.27 -11.26
C GLN A 90 -5.93 0.65 -10.56
N ALA A 91 -6.10 -0.67 -10.65
CA ALA A 91 -7.20 -1.38 -10.00
C ALA A 91 -7.14 -1.25 -8.47
N ILE A 92 -5.95 -1.34 -7.87
CA ILE A 92 -5.73 -1.14 -6.43
C ILE A 92 -6.09 0.30 -6.02
N ARG A 93 -5.67 1.31 -6.79
CA ARG A 93 -6.01 2.71 -6.50
C ARG A 93 -7.52 2.94 -6.53
N ALA A 94 -8.20 2.40 -7.53
CA ALA A 94 -9.65 2.47 -7.65
C ALA A 94 -10.35 1.80 -6.45
N HIS A 95 -9.88 0.62 -6.05
CA HIS A 95 -10.39 -0.11 -4.89
C HIS A 95 -10.21 0.66 -3.57
N LEU A 96 -9.06 1.30 -3.38
CA LEU A 96 -8.78 2.10 -2.18
C LEU A 96 -9.38 3.51 -2.22
N GLY A 97 -10.04 3.92 -3.31
CA GLY A 97 -10.59 5.27 -3.46
C GLY A 97 -9.54 6.38 -3.53
N VAL A 98 -8.31 6.06 -3.90
CA VAL A 98 -7.19 7.02 -3.95
C VAL A 98 -6.78 7.32 -5.39
N ARG A 99 -6.13 8.47 -5.59
CA ARG A 99 -5.63 8.90 -6.90
C ARG A 99 -4.18 9.39 -6.80
N PRO A 100 -3.42 9.42 -7.93
CA PRO A 100 -2.08 10.02 -7.92
C PRO A 100 -2.10 11.45 -7.37
N PHE A 101 -1.08 11.78 -6.58
CA PHE A 101 -0.81 13.14 -6.15
C PHE A 101 -0.48 14.01 -7.37
N SER A 102 -1.20 15.12 -7.53
CA SER A 102 -1.14 15.99 -8.70
C SER A 102 -0.46 17.32 -8.37
N ARG A 103 -0.13 18.09 -9.41
CA ARG A 103 0.35 19.47 -9.25
C ARG A 103 -0.68 20.37 -8.58
N ALA A 104 -1.97 20.12 -8.77
CA ALA A 104 -3.04 20.87 -8.10
C ALA A 104 -3.04 20.60 -6.58
N ASP A 105 -2.81 19.35 -6.17
CA ASP A 105 -2.68 19.01 -4.74
C ASP A 105 -1.49 19.71 -4.11
N ARG A 106 -0.35 19.70 -4.82
CA ARG A 106 0.85 20.45 -4.40
C ARG A 106 0.54 21.93 -4.19
N ALA A 107 -0.12 22.57 -5.17
CA ALA A 107 -0.46 23.99 -5.04
C ALA A 107 -1.39 24.25 -3.85
N ARG A 108 -2.39 23.38 -3.65
CA ARG A 108 -3.36 23.49 -2.55
C ARG A 108 -2.71 23.32 -1.19
N ILE A 109 -1.91 22.28 -0.99
CA ILE A 109 -1.22 22.03 0.28
C ILE A 109 -0.17 23.10 0.57
N THR A 110 0.58 23.56 -0.45
CA THR A 110 1.51 24.68 -0.29
C THR A 110 0.78 25.96 0.13
N THR A 111 -0.35 26.28 -0.50
CA THR A 111 -1.16 27.46 -0.12
C THR A 111 -1.65 27.36 1.33
N LEU A 112 -2.17 26.19 1.72
CA LEU A 112 -2.59 25.92 3.09
C LEU A 112 -1.43 26.12 4.08
N LEU A 113 -0.29 25.49 3.83
CA LEU A 113 0.88 25.58 4.70
C LEU A 113 1.40 27.03 4.79
N MET A 114 1.52 27.73 3.67
CA MET A 114 1.94 29.13 3.65
C MET A 114 0.98 30.05 4.41
N SER A 115 -0.33 29.78 4.39
CA SER A 115 -1.31 30.55 5.19
C SER A 115 -1.11 30.39 6.70
N LYS A 116 -0.44 29.31 7.14
CA LYS A 116 -0.18 29.01 8.55
C LYS A 116 1.16 29.56 9.04
N VAL A 117 2.14 29.74 8.15
CA VAL A 117 3.49 30.28 8.46
C VAL A 117 3.47 31.57 9.32
N PRO A 118 2.63 32.59 9.04
CA PRO A 118 2.63 33.82 9.83
C PRO A 118 2.15 33.62 11.28
N HIS A 119 1.47 32.52 11.56
CA HIS A 119 0.90 32.21 12.88
C HIS A 119 1.80 31.27 13.68
N THR A 120 2.91 30.81 13.09
CA THR A 120 3.68 29.69 13.61
C THR A 120 5.18 29.93 13.40
N GLY A 121 5.85 30.44 14.43
CA GLY A 121 7.30 30.27 14.57
C GLY A 121 7.70 28.83 14.93
N HIS A 122 6.75 27.87 14.90
CA HIS A 122 6.92 26.51 15.39
C HIS A 122 6.47 25.48 14.35
N THR A 123 7.39 24.57 14.01
CA THR A 123 7.23 23.47 13.04
C THR A 123 5.99 22.61 13.28
N THR A 124 5.60 22.41 14.55
CA THR A 124 4.47 21.57 14.96
C THR A 124 3.15 21.99 14.35
N ALA A 125 2.91 23.30 14.20
CA ALA A 125 1.64 23.79 13.68
C ALA A 125 1.56 23.76 12.14
N LEU A 126 2.70 23.67 11.45
CA LEU A 126 2.74 23.31 10.03
C LEU A 126 2.45 21.82 9.84
N THR A 127 2.97 20.95 10.71
CA THR A 127 2.67 19.52 10.71
C THR A 127 1.17 19.26 10.92
N GLN A 128 0.57 19.88 11.95
CA GLN A 128 -0.87 19.75 12.23
C GLN A 128 -1.73 20.19 11.02
N ALA A 129 -1.38 21.30 10.37
CA ALA A 129 -2.12 21.77 9.21
C ALA A 129 -1.97 20.84 7.99
N ALA A 130 -0.83 20.16 7.84
CA ALA A 130 -0.68 19.13 6.82
C ALA A 130 -1.54 17.89 7.12
N GLU A 131 -1.58 17.47 8.39
CA GLU A 131 -2.40 16.34 8.86
C GLU A 131 -3.90 16.59 8.66
N ASP A 132 -4.40 17.78 9.04
CA ASP A 132 -5.80 18.18 8.85
C ASP A 132 -6.23 18.17 7.37
N TRP A 133 -5.31 18.38 6.44
CA TRP A 133 -5.59 18.32 5.00
C TRP A 133 -5.67 16.90 4.45
N LEU A 134 -5.03 15.94 5.13
CA LEU A 134 -4.97 14.54 4.70
C LEU A 134 -6.22 13.72 5.13
N VAL A 135 -7.04 14.25 6.03
CA VAL A 135 -8.30 13.66 6.52
C VAL A 135 -9.49 14.16 5.69
#